data_AF-A0A916MM61-F1
#
_entry.id   AF-A0A916MM61-F1
#
_cell.length_a   1.000
_cell.length_b   1.000
_cell.length_c   1.000
_cell.angle_alpha   90.00
_cell.angle_beta   90.00
_cell.angle_gamma   90.00
#
_symmetry.space_group_name_H-M   'P 1'
#
loop_
_entity.id
_entity.type
_entity.pdbx_description
1 polymer ?
#
loop_
_entity_poly.entity_id
_entity_poly.type
_entity_poly.pdbx_seq_one_letter_code
_entity_poly.pdbx_strand_id
1 'polypeptide(L)'
;MKLRILVAAVAIAASGSVLAFHCPADMAKIDAALAKSPKLSDAQMADVKKFRADGEAAHKAGRHQVAVDTLAKAMKILDVK
;
A
#
# COMPACT_ATOMS: atom_id res chain seq x y z
N MET A 1 -36.19 8.27 15.11
CA MET A 1 -35.25 9.07 14.29
C MET A 1 -33.87 9.26 14.91
N LYS A 2 -33.75 9.53 16.23
CA LYS A 2 -32.45 9.74 16.90
C LYS A 2 -31.47 8.54 16.84
N LEU A 3 -31.96 7.30 16.83
CA LEU A 3 -31.13 6.09 16.76
C LEU A 3 -30.51 5.86 15.37
N ARG A 4 -31.17 6.30 14.29
CA ARG A 4 -30.66 6.14 12.91
C ARG A 4 -29.47 7.05 12.60
N ILE A 5 -29.43 8.22 13.23
CA ILE A 5 -28.33 9.19 13.09
C ILE A 5 -27.07 8.67 13.81
N LEU A 6 -27.23 7.93 14.92
CA LEU A 6 -26.13 7.33 15.66
C LEU A 6 -25.45 6.17 14.91
N VAL A 7 -26.21 5.37 14.15
CA VAL A 7 -25.65 4.24 13.36
C VAL A 7 -24.84 4.73 12.16
N ALA A 8 -25.22 5.85 11.54
CA ALA A 8 -24.49 6.42 10.40
C ALA A 8 -23.12 6.99 10.80
N ALA A 9 -22.98 7.53 12.01
CA ALA A 9 -21.72 8.13 12.47
C ALA A 9 -20.61 7.10 12.76
N VAL A 10 -20.98 5.87 13.15
CA VAL A 10 -20.01 4.78 13.44
C VAL A 10 -19.42 4.18 12.15
N ALA A 11 -20.17 4.17 11.04
CA ALA A 11 -19.71 3.59 9.78
C ALA A 11 -18.57 4.42 9.12
N ILE A 12 -18.56 5.73 9.30
CA ILE A 12 -17.55 6.64 8.71
C ILE A 12 -16.21 6.52 9.45
N ALA A 13 -16.22 6.25 10.76
CA ALA A 13 -15.00 6.05 11.55
C ALA A 13 -14.28 4.74 11.23
N ALA A 14 -15.00 3.71 10.76
CA ALA A 14 -14.39 2.41 10.41
C ALA A 14 -13.66 2.42 9.05
N SER A 15 -13.97 3.36 8.16
CA SER A 15 -13.37 3.43 6.81
C SER A 15 -11.92 3.90 6.83
N GLY A 16 -11.55 4.74 7.82
CA GLY A 16 -10.17 5.22 7.97
C GLY A 16 -9.19 4.13 8.41
N SER A 17 -9.67 3.14 9.15
CA SER A 17 -8.86 2.03 9.67
C SER A 17 -8.27 1.17 8.55
N VAL A 18 -9.01 0.95 7.46
CA VAL A 18 -8.53 0.11 6.34
C VAL A 18 -7.41 0.80 5.55
N LEU A 19 -7.45 2.13 5.45
CA LEU A 19 -6.41 2.93 4.78
C LEU A 19 -5.11 2.96 5.58
N ALA A 20 -5.19 2.96 6.92
CA ALA A 20 -4.00 3.01 7.78
C ALA A 20 -3.09 1.78 7.62
N PHE A 21 -3.66 0.60 7.35
CA PHE A 21 -2.92 -0.66 7.21
C PHE A 21 -2.59 -1.04 5.76
N HIS A 22 -3.14 -0.35 4.76
CA HIS A 22 -2.94 -0.72 3.36
C HIS A 22 -1.49 -0.57 2.90
N CYS A 23 -0.86 0.60 3.13
CA CYS A 23 0.53 0.82 2.69
C CYS A 23 1.52 -0.11 3.41
N PRO A 24 1.46 -0.31 4.74
CA PRO A 24 2.30 -1.29 5.43
C PRO A 24 2.13 -2.72 4.91
N ALA A 25 0.90 -3.14 4.60
CA ALA A 25 0.64 -4.47 4.06
C ALA A 25 1.25 -4.66 2.66
N ASP A 26 1.10 -3.66 1.78
CA ASP A 26 1.68 -3.71 0.42
C ASP A 26 3.21 -3.72 0.46
N MET A 27 3.83 -2.90 1.32
CA MET A 27 5.28 -2.92 1.54
C MET A 27 5.76 -4.30 1.98
N ALA A 28 5.08 -4.92 2.95
CA ALA A 28 5.43 -6.26 3.42
C ALA A 28 5.29 -7.33 2.31
N LYS A 29 4.25 -7.24 1.46
CA LYS A 29 4.08 -8.13 0.30
C LYS A 29 5.21 -7.97 -0.70
N ILE A 30 5.59 -6.74 -1.02
CA ILE A 30 6.72 -6.43 -1.92
C ILE A 30 8.02 -7.01 -1.35
N ASP A 31 8.29 -6.76 -0.07
CA ASP A 31 9.50 -7.25 0.60
C ASP A 31 9.55 -8.79 0.62
N ALA A 32 8.42 -9.44 0.90
CA ALA A 32 8.31 -10.91 0.86
C ALA A 32 8.48 -11.48 -0.56
N ALA A 33 7.98 -10.80 -1.59
CA ALA A 33 8.17 -11.20 -2.97
C ALA A 33 9.63 -11.06 -3.42
N LEU A 34 10.29 -9.95 -3.06
CA LEU A 34 11.72 -9.72 -3.31
C LEU A 34 12.60 -10.77 -2.63
N ALA A 35 12.27 -11.16 -1.39
CA ALA A 35 13.01 -12.19 -0.65
C ALA A 35 12.98 -13.57 -1.34
N LYS A 36 11.99 -13.84 -2.19
CA LYS A 36 11.91 -15.07 -3.00
C LYS A 36 12.78 -15.03 -4.26
N SER A 37 13.56 -13.97 -4.47
CA SER A 37 14.44 -13.78 -5.64
C SER A 37 13.69 -13.97 -6.97
N PRO A 38 12.68 -13.14 -7.25
CA PRO A 38 11.86 -13.28 -8.45
C PRO A 38 12.70 -13.10 -9.70
N LYS A 39 12.35 -13.84 -10.77
CA LYS A 39 13.00 -13.72 -12.08
C LYS A 39 12.54 -12.43 -12.76
N LEU A 40 13.24 -11.35 -12.48
CA LEU A 40 13.04 -10.02 -13.07
C LEU A 40 14.29 -9.62 -13.87
N SER A 41 14.12 -8.76 -14.87
CA SER A 41 15.26 -8.05 -15.45
C SER A 41 15.87 -7.08 -14.44
N ASP A 42 17.13 -6.67 -14.66
CA ASP A 42 17.79 -5.68 -13.79
C ASP A 42 17.01 -4.37 -13.71
N ALA A 43 16.41 -3.94 -14.83
CA ALA A 43 15.56 -2.75 -14.88
C ALA A 43 14.30 -2.92 -14.02
N GLN A 44 13.61 -4.06 -14.12
CA GLN A 44 12.43 -4.35 -13.30
C GLN A 44 12.79 -4.43 -11.81
N MET A 45 13.93 -5.03 -11.47
CA MET A 45 14.42 -5.10 -10.10
C MET A 45 14.73 -3.70 -9.53
N ALA A 46 15.34 -2.84 -10.34
CA ALA A 46 15.59 -1.44 -9.97
C ALA A 46 14.28 -0.67 -9.75
N ASP A 47 13.31 -0.81 -10.66
CA ASP A 47 12.00 -0.16 -10.56
C ASP A 47 11.23 -0.61 -9.30
N VAL A 48 11.19 -1.92 -9.02
CA VAL A 48 10.53 -2.45 -7.81
C VAL A 48 11.14 -1.86 -6.54
N LYS A 49 12.47 -1.86 -6.43
CA LYS A 49 13.18 -1.29 -5.26
C LYS A 49 12.91 0.20 -5.11
N LYS A 50 12.91 0.94 -6.22
CA LYS A 50 12.59 2.37 -6.25
C LYS A 50 11.17 2.64 -5.78
N PHE A 51 10.18 1.97 -6.36
CA PHE A 51 8.78 2.15 -5.99
C PHE A 51 8.49 1.74 -4.55
N ARG A 52 9.14 0.70 -4.04
CA ARG A 52 9.08 0.32 -2.62
C ARG A 52 9.58 1.48 -1.74
N ALA A 53 10.78 2.00 -2.01
CA ALA A 53 11.37 3.08 -1.22
C ALA A 53 10.56 4.40 -1.32
N ASP A 54 10.14 4.77 -2.53
CA ASP A 54 9.35 5.99 -2.77
C ASP A 54 7.96 5.89 -2.11
N GLY A 55 7.34 4.71 -2.13
CA GLY A 55 6.08 4.43 -1.43
C GLY A 55 6.20 4.56 0.09
N GLU A 56 7.27 4.01 0.68
CA GLU A 56 7.55 4.17 2.11
C GLU A 56 7.79 5.64 2.48
N ALA A 57 8.55 6.38 1.67
CA ALA A 57 8.81 7.80 1.90
C ALA A 57 7.51 8.64 1.79
N ALA A 58 6.64 8.34 0.83
CA ALA A 58 5.32 8.98 0.73
C ALA A 58 4.44 8.68 1.94
N HIS A 59 4.43 7.43 2.42
CA HIS A 59 3.69 7.03 3.62
C HIS A 59 4.18 7.78 4.86
N LYS A 60 5.50 7.80 5.11
CA LYS A 60 6.11 8.53 6.23
C LYS A 60 5.82 10.03 6.20
N ALA A 61 5.60 10.59 5.01
CA ALA A 61 5.23 11.99 4.81
C ALA A 61 3.71 12.25 4.83
N GLY A 62 2.88 11.26 5.18
CA GLY A 62 1.42 11.39 5.24
C GLY A 62 0.71 11.42 3.87
N ARG A 63 1.44 11.22 2.76
CA ARG A 63 0.87 11.20 1.40
C ARG A 63 0.37 9.80 1.06
N HIS A 64 -0.67 9.34 1.76
CA HIS A 64 -1.13 7.96 1.68
C HIS A 64 -1.57 7.51 0.29
N GLN A 65 -2.31 8.34 -0.45
CA GLN A 65 -2.71 7.97 -1.82
C GLN A 65 -1.48 7.80 -2.73
N VAL A 66 -0.50 8.71 -2.62
CA VAL A 66 0.76 8.62 -3.38
C VAL A 66 1.52 7.35 -3.01
N ALA A 67 1.53 6.96 -1.73
CA ALA A 67 2.14 5.72 -1.28
C ALA A 67 1.46 4.51 -1.92
N VAL A 68 0.13 4.40 -1.83
CA VAL A 68 -0.64 3.29 -2.43
C VAL A 68 -0.39 3.20 -3.94
N ASP A 69 -0.52 4.31 -4.67
CA ASP A 69 -0.34 4.32 -6.12
C ASP A 69 1.09 3.95 -6.53
N THR A 70 2.08 4.31 -5.72
CA THR A 70 3.49 3.99 -5.97
C THR A 70 3.77 2.52 -5.66
N LEU A 71 3.31 2.00 -4.52
CA LEU A 71 3.47 0.60 -4.13
C LEU A 71 2.76 -0.35 -5.12
N ALA A 72 1.59 0.04 -5.64
CA ALA A 72 0.89 -0.71 -6.66
C ALA A 72 1.71 -0.93 -7.94
N LYS A 73 2.61 -0.01 -8.31
CA LYS A 73 3.53 -0.18 -9.46
C LYS A 73 4.54 -1.29 -9.20
N ALA A 74 5.12 -1.35 -7.99
CA ALA A 74 6.01 -2.45 -7.59
C ALA A 74 5.28 -3.79 -7.59
N MET A 75 4.08 -3.83 -6.99
CA MET A 75 3.26 -5.03 -6.91
C MET A 75 2.88 -5.57 -8.29
N LYS A 76 2.60 -4.69 -9.26
CA LYS A 76 2.33 -5.07 -10.66
C LYS A 76 3.54 -5.73 -11.34
N ILE A 77 4.75 -5.24 -11.10
CA ILE A 77 5.97 -5.85 -11.66
C ILE A 77 6.23 -7.22 -11.01
N LEU A 78 5.94 -7.35 -9.72
CA LEU A 78 6.12 -8.58 -8.95
C LEU A 78 4.97 -9.58 -9.10
N ASP A 79 3.89 -9.21 -9.79
CA ASP A 79 2.65 -9.98 -9.94
C ASP A 79 2.05 -10.46 -8.60
N VAL A 80 1.95 -9.54 -7.63
CA VAL A 80 1.35 -9.77 -6.31
C VAL A 80 0.15 -8.87 -6.06
N LYS A 81 -0.84 -9.36 -5.29
CA LYS A 81 -2.07 -8.65 -4.92
C LYS A 81 -2.12 -8.34 -3.43
#